data_AF-A0AAE3G7H3-F1
#
_entry.id   AF-A0AAE3G7H3-F1
#
_cell.length_a   1.000
_cell.length_b   1.000
_cell.length_c   1.000
_cell.angle_alpha   90.00
_cell.angle_beta   90.00
_cell.angle_gamma   90.00
#
_symmetry.space_group_name_H-M   'P 1'
#
loop_
_entity.id
_entity.type
_entity.pdbx_description
1 polymer ?
#
loop_
_entity_poly.entity_id
_entity_poly.type
_entity_poly.pdbx_seq_one_letter_code
_entity_poly.pdbx_strand_id
1 'polypeptide(L)'
;MLFLEQSGDGRVEGTYPVLEGEISGQVDGRTLRGTWSDPGGTGEFVFSLSPDGETFMGRFGTGEWWTARRKDADEIRQVETIPAASTPGDTLFAFLRAGNDARDGRTDRFGPVLPLLDYDRYPEDLPPAARIGLAMELFNVLDRTTVRVRRLVPSDPETTEYVATLSQAGTRAQIDLSFVREEAPDGSDRWLLVVPSQEEMDRALVSMLRLFDGEMPHAREHHLLKSPRDTMRTFQEQWELWRTDPTDLFVKTMDMSQIPSAIRSDEAALRGEYLKEVMDRIGLVLPQEIPDNPKQQSPYLHFQHPAGSVEIVPVLVDVSEDGENETWIWQFSAETVDSARDLFIALEDMPRDELAITEASSPFFELRSQIRAVNRDLLNEVGGVEVWQWLTLTAWLLVSIPVSWLLSWLTVRMLRLGRNDGRHDDNTNVVVRFSLPLLLVLVAWSGLLLVGWLGLPQNVDIPLRIALGVVLSIAGGWLA
;
A
#
# COMPACT_ATOMS: atom_id res chain seq x y z
N MET A 1 -19.41 -1.64 -7.92
CA MET A 1 -19.54 -0.17 -7.84
C MET A 1 -20.96 0.25 -8.19
N LEU A 2 -21.52 1.24 -7.50
CA LEU A 2 -22.87 1.79 -7.72
C LEU A 2 -22.76 3.28 -8.03
N PHE A 3 -23.37 3.70 -9.13
CA PHE A 3 -23.49 5.10 -9.55
C PHE A 3 -24.89 5.59 -9.23
N LEU A 4 -25.00 6.74 -8.56
CA LEU A 4 -26.28 7.38 -8.26
C LEU A 4 -26.19 8.85 -8.67
N GLU A 5 -27.13 9.29 -9.47
CA GLU A 5 -27.31 10.68 -9.87
C GLU A 5 -28.65 11.19 -9.34
N GLN A 6 -28.63 12.33 -8.66
CA GLN A 6 -29.83 12.96 -8.12
C GLN A 6 -30.20 14.18 -8.97
N SER A 7 -31.41 14.20 -9.51
CA SER A 7 -31.98 15.38 -10.15
C SER A 7 -32.57 16.36 -9.13
N GLY A 8 -32.74 17.62 -9.54
CA GLY A 8 -33.15 18.73 -8.66
C GLY A 8 -34.53 18.60 -8.00
N ASP A 9 -35.36 17.66 -8.47
CA ASP A 9 -36.66 17.30 -7.91
C ASP A 9 -36.60 16.17 -6.87
N GLY A 10 -35.39 15.71 -6.51
CA GLY A 10 -35.18 14.65 -5.53
C GLY A 10 -35.31 13.23 -6.11
N ARG A 11 -35.54 13.09 -7.41
CA ARG A 11 -35.46 11.79 -8.08
C ARG A 11 -33.99 11.37 -8.18
N VAL A 12 -33.74 10.09 -7.96
CA VAL A 12 -32.41 9.48 -8.08
C VAL A 12 -32.51 8.36 -9.09
N GLU A 13 -31.61 8.39 -10.06
CA GLU A 13 -31.39 7.29 -10.99
C GLU A 13 -29.96 6.79 -10.79
N GLY A 14 -29.74 5.52 -11.07
CA GLY A 14 -28.45 4.92 -10.85
C GLY A 14 -28.26 3.59 -11.53
N THR A 15 -27.01 3.18 -11.61
CA THR A 15 -26.61 1.93 -12.25
C THR A 15 -25.55 1.23 -11.42
N TYR A 16 -25.55 -0.09 -11.48
CA TYR A 16 -24.48 -0.93 -10.96
C TYR A 16 -23.98 -1.83 -12.10
N PRO A 17 -23.10 -1.30 -12.97
CA PRO A 17 -22.77 -1.91 -14.28
C PRO A 17 -22.29 -3.35 -14.21
N VAL A 18 -21.61 -3.73 -13.12
CA VAL A 18 -21.06 -5.07 -12.90
C VAL A 18 -22.12 -6.17 -12.93
N LEU A 19 -23.34 -5.86 -12.50
CA LEU A 19 -24.48 -6.80 -12.58
C LEU A 19 -25.54 -6.34 -13.58
N GLU A 20 -25.20 -5.39 -14.46
CA GLU A 20 -26.12 -4.83 -15.47
C GLU A 20 -27.42 -4.31 -14.87
N GLY A 21 -27.33 -3.72 -13.67
CA GLY A 21 -28.51 -3.32 -12.93
C GLY A 21 -28.75 -1.83 -12.90
N GLU A 22 -30.02 -1.48 -12.72
CA GLU A 22 -30.55 -0.12 -12.67
C GLU A 22 -31.30 0.11 -11.35
N ILE A 23 -31.26 1.35 -10.89
CA ILE A 23 -31.92 1.82 -9.69
C ILE A 23 -32.67 3.12 -10.01
N SER A 24 -33.91 3.21 -9.55
CA SER A 24 -34.71 4.43 -9.62
C SER A 24 -35.43 4.66 -8.29
N GLY A 25 -35.37 5.87 -7.76
CA GLY A 25 -36.02 6.19 -6.48
C GLY A 25 -36.23 7.68 -6.25
N GLN A 26 -36.78 7.99 -5.08
CA GLN A 26 -37.05 9.34 -4.60
C GLN A 26 -36.41 9.57 -3.24
N VAL A 27 -35.74 10.71 -3.09
CA VAL A 27 -35.15 11.16 -1.83
C VAL A 27 -36.18 11.89 -1.00
N ASP A 28 -36.27 11.50 0.27
CA ASP A 28 -36.98 12.22 1.32
C ASP A 28 -36.05 12.42 2.52
N GLY A 29 -35.59 13.66 2.69
CA GLY A 29 -34.57 14.03 3.68
C GLY A 29 -33.26 13.28 3.46
N ARG A 30 -32.98 12.30 4.33
CA ARG A 30 -31.77 11.45 4.29
C ARG A 30 -32.05 10.02 3.82
N THR A 31 -33.28 9.75 3.38
CA THR A 31 -33.72 8.43 2.98
C THR A 31 -33.97 8.41 1.47
N LEU A 32 -33.45 7.41 0.77
CA LEU A 32 -33.78 7.12 -0.62
C LEU A 32 -34.67 5.88 -0.66
N ARG A 33 -35.83 5.97 -1.31
CA ARG A 33 -36.73 4.82 -1.52
C ARG A 33 -36.97 4.61 -2.99
N GLY A 34 -36.96 3.36 -3.45
CA GLY A 34 -37.12 3.09 -4.87
C GLY A 34 -37.19 1.63 -5.22
N THR A 35 -36.95 1.36 -6.50
CA THR A 35 -36.88 0.02 -7.09
C THR A 35 -35.53 -0.20 -7.76
N TRP A 36 -35.04 -1.43 -7.68
CA TRP A 36 -33.90 -1.92 -8.44
C TRP A 36 -34.36 -2.98 -9.45
N SER A 37 -33.59 -3.14 -10.52
CA SER A 37 -33.80 -4.12 -11.58
C SER A 37 -32.47 -4.59 -12.14
N ASP A 38 -32.29 -5.89 -12.30
CA ASP A 38 -31.16 -6.52 -13.00
C ASP A 38 -31.60 -7.83 -13.67
N PRO A 39 -30.71 -8.56 -14.38
CA PRO A 39 -31.06 -9.85 -14.98
C PRO A 39 -31.51 -10.93 -13.97
N GLY A 40 -31.18 -10.78 -12.68
CA GLY A 40 -31.59 -11.67 -11.59
C GLY A 40 -32.98 -11.36 -11.02
N GLY A 41 -33.54 -10.17 -11.28
CA GLY A 41 -34.91 -9.82 -10.93
C GLY A 41 -35.13 -8.34 -10.66
N THR A 42 -36.23 -8.03 -9.97
CA THR A 42 -36.60 -6.67 -9.58
C THR A 42 -37.06 -6.64 -8.13
N GLY A 43 -36.82 -5.55 -7.42
CA GLY A 43 -37.31 -5.39 -6.06
C GLY A 43 -37.35 -3.96 -5.57
N GLU A 44 -37.92 -3.75 -4.39
CA GLU A 44 -37.92 -2.46 -3.70
C GLU A 44 -36.67 -2.32 -2.81
N PHE A 45 -36.29 -1.08 -2.51
CA PHE A 45 -35.22 -0.80 -1.55
C PHE A 45 -35.49 0.48 -0.74
N VAL A 46 -34.82 0.56 0.41
CA VAL A 46 -34.75 1.75 1.27
C VAL A 46 -33.32 1.95 1.75
N PHE A 47 -32.69 3.06 1.39
CA PHE A 47 -31.38 3.48 1.89
C PHE A 47 -31.50 4.67 2.82
N SER A 48 -30.62 4.73 3.81
CA SER A 48 -30.43 5.84 4.73
C SER A 48 -28.98 6.30 4.67
N LEU A 49 -28.77 7.58 4.39
CA LEU A 49 -27.45 8.22 4.33
C LEU A 49 -26.99 8.60 5.76
N SER A 50 -25.74 8.29 6.13
CA SER A 50 -25.13 8.62 7.43
C SER A 50 -24.98 10.13 7.62
N PRO A 51 -25.11 10.70 8.83
CA PRO A 51 -25.17 12.14 9.07
C PRO A 51 -24.10 12.99 8.35
N ASP A 52 -22.89 12.47 8.22
CA ASP A 52 -21.75 13.08 7.50
C ASP A 52 -21.91 13.10 5.97
N GLY A 53 -22.80 12.29 5.39
CA GLY A 53 -23.04 12.20 3.95
C GLY A 53 -22.10 11.23 3.22
N GLU A 54 -21.24 10.54 3.95
CA GLU A 54 -20.13 9.74 3.41
C GLU A 54 -20.45 8.26 3.26
N THR A 55 -21.47 7.75 3.96
CA THR A 55 -21.87 6.35 3.85
C THR A 55 -23.38 6.22 3.74
N PHE A 56 -23.86 5.11 3.17
CA PHE A 56 -25.26 4.74 3.29
C PHE A 56 -25.39 3.28 3.66
N MET A 57 -26.49 2.96 4.33
CA MET A 57 -26.94 1.60 4.57
C MET A 57 -28.39 1.47 4.15
N GLY A 58 -28.81 0.27 3.80
CA GLY A 58 -30.20 0.02 3.50
C GLY A 58 -30.52 -1.44 3.32
N ARG A 59 -31.76 -1.67 2.90
CA ARG A 59 -32.26 -3.01 2.61
C ARG A 59 -32.95 -3.03 1.27
N PHE A 60 -32.89 -4.18 0.62
CA PHE A 60 -33.69 -4.48 -0.57
C PHE A 60 -34.69 -5.60 -0.29
N GLY A 61 -35.66 -5.81 -1.18
CA GLY A 61 -36.92 -6.54 -0.98
C GLY A 61 -36.89 -7.91 -0.28
N THR A 62 -35.74 -8.57 -0.17
CA THR A 62 -35.55 -9.83 0.58
C THR A 62 -35.21 -9.64 2.06
N GLY A 63 -34.93 -8.39 2.49
CA GLY A 63 -34.49 -8.06 3.85
C GLY A 63 -32.96 -8.07 4.03
N GLU A 64 -32.21 -8.40 2.98
CA GLU A 64 -30.75 -8.33 2.95
C GLU A 64 -30.24 -6.89 2.94
N TRP A 65 -28.96 -6.73 3.28
CA TRP A 65 -28.35 -5.43 3.52
C TRP A 65 -27.56 -4.94 2.30
N TRP A 66 -27.65 -3.64 2.05
CA TRP A 66 -26.71 -2.91 1.21
C TRP A 66 -26.01 -1.85 2.03
N THR A 67 -24.68 -1.81 1.94
CA THR A 67 -23.85 -0.83 2.61
C THR A 67 -22.83 -0.30 1.62
N ALA A 68 -22.64 1.02 1.59
CA ALA A 68 -21.61 1.61 0.74
C ALA A 68 -21.04 2.88 1.37
N ARG A 69 -19.86 3.25 0.89
CA ARG A 69 -19.24 4.56 1.14
C ARG A 69 -19.19 5.35 -0.16
N ARG A 70 -19.29 6.66 -0.06
CA ARG A 70 -19.01 7.59 -1.14
C ARG A 70 -17.53 7.44 -1.54
N LYS A 71 -17.27 7.54 -2.83
CA LYS A 71 -15.93 7.61 -3.41
C LYS A 71 -15.82 8.88 -4.24
N ASP A 72 -14.64 9.48 -4.22
CA ASP A 72 -14.34 10.63 -5.06
C ASP A 72 -14.25 10.24 -6.54
N ALA A 73 -14.62 11.18 -7.42
CA ALA A 73 -14.68 10.94 -8.86
C ALA A 73 -13.32 10.55 -9.47
N ASP A 74 -12.22 11.02 -8.88
CA ASP A 74 -10.87 10.67 -9.33
C ASP A 74 -10.47 9.23 -8.93
N GLU A 75 -10.91 8.75 -7.75
CA GLU A 75 -10.75 7.34 -7.36
C GLU A 75 -11.56 6.40 -8.28
N ILE A 76 -12.72 6.85 -8.77
CA ILE A 76 -13.56 6.08 -9.69
C ILE A 76 -12.87 5.94 -11.06
N ARG A 77 -12.30 7.01 -11.62
CA ARG A 77 -11.60 6.96 -12.92
C ARG A 77 -10.42 6.00 -12.92
N GLN A 78 -9.69 5.90 -11.81
CA GLN A 78 -8.58 4.94 -11.69
C GLN A 78 -9.05 3.48 -11.70
N VAL A 79 -10.25 3.20 -11.18
CA VAL A 79 -10.85 1.85 -11.16
C VAL A 79 -11.47 1.50 -12.52
N GLU A 80 -12.01 2.46 -13.26
CA GLU A 80 -12.73 2.22 -14.52
C GLU A 80 -11.89 2.23 -15.79
N THR A 81 -10.62 2.65 -15.70
CA THR A 81 -9.75 2.65 -16.89
C THR A 81 -9.53 1.21 -17.33
N ILE A 82 -10.16 0.81 -18.45
CA ILE A 82 -9.94 -0.50 -19.09
C ILE A 82 -8.43 -0.61 -19.32
N PRO A 83 -7.74 -1.58 -18.68
CA PRO A 83 -6.31 -1.72 -18.87
C PRO A 83 -6.01 -2.00 -20.33
N ALA A 84 -4.93 -1.44 -20.86
CA ALA A 84 -4.50 -1.70 -22.22
C ALA A 84 -4.40 -3.23 -22.44
N ALA A 85 -5.27 -3.80 -23.28
CA ALA A 85 -5.32 -5.23 -23.57
C ALA A 85 -4.61 -5.54 -24.90
N SER A 86 -3.53 -4.80 -25.19
CA SER A 86 -2.85 -4.83 -26.49
C SER A 86 -2.02 -6.10 -26.70
N THR A 87 -1.71 -6.83 -25.63
CA THR A 87 -1.03 -8.13 -25.68
C THR A 87 -1.69 -9.12 -24.71
N PRO A 88 -1.52 -10.45 -24.92
CA PRO A 88 -1.96 -11.45 -23.94
C PRO A 88 -1.40 -11.20 -22.53
N GLY A 89 -0.16 -10.73 -22.45
CA GLY A 89 0.49 -10.35 -21.20
C GLY A 89 -0.19 -9.18 -20.49
N ASP A 90 -0.62 -8.15 -21.24
CA ASP A 90 -1.32 -7.01 -20.65
C ASP A 90 -2.74 -7.38 -20.22
N THR A 91 -3.45 -8.20 -21.00
CA THR A 91 -4.75 -8.77 -20.63
C THR A 91 -4.66 -9.60 -19.35
N LEU A 92 -3.65 -10.47 -19.24
CA LEU A 92 -3.45 -11.27 -18.03
C LEU A 92 -3.04 -10.39 -16.83
N PHE A 93 -2.16 -9.41 -17.04
CA PHE A 93 -1.75 -8.45 -16.01
C PHE A 93 -2.97 -7.72 -15.42
N ALA A 94 -3.85 -7.21 -16.29
CA ALA A 94 -5.09 -6.55 -15.94
C ALA A 94 -5.99 -7.42 -15.07
N PHE A 95 -6.25 -8.65 -15.54
CA PHE A 95 -7.08 -9.61 -14.84
C PHE A 95 -6.51 -10.00 -13.48
N LEU A 96 -5.22 -10.30 -13.39
CA LEU A 96 -4.55 -10.65 -12.13
C LEU A 96 -4.55 -9.49 -11.15
N ARG A 97 -4.32 -8.26 -11.61
CA ARG A 97 -4.40 -7.07 -10.76
C ARG A 97 -5.80 -6.93 -10.15
N ALA A 98 -6.84 -6.98 -10.99
CA ALA A 98 -8.23 -6.90 -10.53
C ALA A 98 -8.56 -8.02 -9.52
N GLY A 99 -8.10 -9.25 -9.78
CA GLY A 99 -8.29 -10.36 -8.86
C GLY A 99 -7.54 -10.20 -7.53
N ASN A 100 -6.31 -9.64 -7.56
CA ASN A 100 -5.57 -9.32 -6.34
C ASN A 100 -6.30 -8.25 -5.51
N ASP A 101 -6.89 -7.23 -6.15
CA ASP A 101 -7.72 -6.23 -5.50
C ASP A 101 -9.04 -6.80 -4.95
N ALA A 102 -9.60 -7.79 -5.67
CA ALA A 102 -10.83 -8.49 -5.31
C ALA A 102 -10.68 -9.45 -4.12
N ARG A 103 -9.44 -9.74 -3.70
CA ARG A 103 -9.17 -10.56 -2.52
C ARG A 103 -9.90 -9.98 -1.30
N ASP A 104 -10.29 -10.89 -0.40
CA ASP A 104 -11.16 -10.65 0.76
C ASP A 104 -12.64 -10.39 0.43
N GLY A 105 -13.11 -10.85 -0.74
CA GLY A 105 -14.53 -10.86 -1.09
C GLY A 105 -15.03 -9.58 -1.76
N ARG A 106 -14.13 -8.73 -2.26
CA ARG A 106 -14.45 -7.50 -3.01
C ARG A 106 -14.68 -7.81 -4.49
N THR A 107 -15.70 -8.63 -4.76
CA THR A 107 -15.97 -9.17 -6.10
C THR A 107 -16.27 -8.11 -7.15
N ASP A 108 -16.68 -6.92 -6.72
CA ASP A 108 -16.94 -5.77 -7.58
C ASP A 108 -15.69 -5.24 -8.30
N ARG A 109 -14.48 -5.61 -7.82
CA ARG A 109 -13.20 -5.27 -8.46
C ARG A 109 -12.97 -5.96 -9.80
N PHE A 110 -13.68 -7.06 -10.08
CA PHE A 110 -13.61 -7.71 -11.40
C PHE A 110 -14.35 -6.93 -12.48
N GLY A 111 -15.30 -6.04 -12.13
CA GLY A 111 -16.15 -5.32 -13.08
C GLY A 111 -15.42 -4.75 -14.30
N PRO A 112 -14.34 -3.96 -14.12
CA PRO A 112 -13.59 -3.36 -15.22
C PRO A 112 -12.88 -4.36 -16.14
N VAL A 113 -12.62 -5.59 -15.69
CA VAL A 113 -11.88 -6.61 -16.45
C VAL A 113 -12.77 -7.71 -17.01
N LEU A 114 -14.06 -7.78 -16.65
CA LEU A 114 -14.99 -8.75 -17.25
C LEU A 114 -15.06 -8.65 -18.79
N PRO A 115 -15.02 -7.45 -19.41
CA PRO A 115 -14.99 -7.33 -20.87
C PRO A 115 -13.70 -7.84 -21.53
N LEU A 116 -12.67 -8.18 -20.74
CA LEU A 116 -11.42 -8.80 -21.21
C LEU A 116 -11.48 -10.33 -21.17
N LEU A 117 -12.60 -10.90 -20.71
CA LEU A 117 -12.81 -12.34 -20.63
C LEU A 117 -13.72 -12.80 -21.76
N ASP A 118 -13.32 -13.87 -22.44
CA ASP A 118 -14.10 -14.55 -23.45
C ASP A 118 -14.80 -15.77 -22.83
N TYR A 119 -16.13 -15.78 -22.92
CA TYR A 119 -17.03 -16.79 -22.37
C TYR A 119 -17.65 -17.70 -23.44
N ASP A 120 -17.14 -17.73 -24.67
CA ASP A 120 -17.70 -18.50 -25.80
C ASP A 120 -17.85 -20.01 -25.53
N ARG A 121 -17.12 -20.55 -24.54
CA ARG A 121 -17.27 -21.94 -24.07
C ARG A 121 -18.51 -22.17 -23.19
N TYR A 122 -19.22 -21.12 -22.82
CA TYR A 122 -20.39 -21.12 -21.95
C TYR A 122 -21.65 -20.68 -22.72
N PRO A 123 -22.86 -20.92 -22.18
CA PRO A 123 -24.10 -20.44 -22.81
C PRO A 123 -24.09 -18.93 -23.04
N GLU A 124 -24.60 -18.48 -24.20
CA GLU A 124 -24.65 -17.04 -24.57
C GLU A 124 -25.40 -16.17 -23.54
N ASP A 125 -26.39 -16.76 -22.85
CA ASP A 125 -27.23 -16.11 -21.84
C ASP A 125 -26.65 -16.18 -20.41
N LEU A 126 -25.33 -16.39 -20.27
CA LEU A 126 -24.68 -16.50 -18.97
C LEU A 126 -24.90 -15.22 -18.12
N PRO A 127 -25.58 -15.31 -16.96
CA PRO A 127 -25.88 -14.15 -16.14
C PRO A 127 -24.60 -13.44 -15.63
N PRO A 128 -24.62 -12.11 -15.41
CA PRO A 128 -23.46 -11.38 -14.90
C PRO A 128 -22.86 -11.95 -13.62
N ALA A 129 -23.71 -12.38 -12.67
CA ALA A 129 -23.25 -13.02 -11.44
C ALA A 129 -22.46 -14.32 -11.69
N ALA A 130 -22.85 -15.11 -12.69
CA ALA A 130 -22.14 -16.32 -13.07
C ALA A 130 -20.80 -16.01 -13.75
N ARG A 131 -20.73 -14.95 -14.56
CA ARG A 131 -19.46 -14.45 -15.16
C ARG A 131 -18.44 -14.06 -14.09
N ILE A 132 -18.89 -13.38 -13.03
CA ILE A 132 -18.05 -13.03 -11.87
C ILE A 132 -17.60 -14.29 -11.13
N GLY A 133 -18.49 -15.25 -10.92
CA GLY A 133 -18.15 -16.54 -10.29
C GLY A 133 -17.04 -17.26 -11.04
N LEU A 134 -17.16 -17.38 -12.36
CA LEU A 134 -16.12 -17.97 -13.22
C LEU A 134 -14.81 -17.18 -13.20
N ALA A 135 -14.87 -15.84 -13.20
CA ALA A 135 -13.68 -14.99 -13.07
C ALA A 135 -12.96 -15.22 -11.74
N MET A 136 -13.69 -15.38 -10.64
CA MET A 136 -13.13 -15.71 -9.33
C MET A 136 -12.51 -17.12 -9.29
N GLU A 137 -13.19 -18.11 -9.87
CA GLU A 137 -12.66 -19.47 -10.00
C GLU A 137 -11.36 -19.49 -10.79
N LEU A 138 -11.33 -18.81 -11.94
CA LEU A 138 -10.14 -18.66 -12.76
C LEU A 138 -9.02 -17.97 -11.96
N PHE A 139 -9.33 -16.87 -11.28
CA PHE A 139 -8.34 -16.18 -10.45
C PHE A 139 -7.79 -17.08 -9.35
N ASN A 140 -8.62 -17.88 -8.66
CA ASN A 140 -8.15 -18.82 -7.64
C ASN A 140 -7.14 -19.84 -8.20
N VAL A 141 -7.34 -20.31 -9.43
CA VAL A 141 -6.37 -21.18 -10.13
C VAL A 141 -5.09 -20.41 -10.45
N LEU A 142 -5.21 -19.25 -11.09
CA LEU A 142 -4.05 -18.47 -11.53
C LEU A 142 -3.23 -17.96 -10.36
N ASP A 143 -3.88 -17.70 -9.23
CA ASP A 143 -3.22 -17.32 -8.00
C ASP A 143 -2.32 -18.43 -7.45
N ARG A 144 -2.48 -19.68 -7.87
CA ARG A 144 -1.58 -20.77 -7.50
C ARG A 144 -0.44 -20.97 -8.50
N THR A 145 -0.41 -20.22 -9.60
CA THR A 145 0.65 -20.29 -10.63
C THR A 145 1.77 -19.28 -10.38
N THR A 146 2.90 -19.42 -11.08
CA THR A 146 3.97 -18.42 -11.10
C THR A 146 4.31 -18.08 -12.56
N VAL A 147 4.15 -16.82 -12.95
CA VAL A 147 4.25 -16.37 -14.35
C VAL A 147 4.89 -15.00 -14.45
N ARG A 148 5.70 -14.77 -15.50
CA ARG A 148 6.19 -13.43 -15.87
C ARG A 148 5.30 -12.89 -16.98
N VAL A 149 4.30 -12.08 -16.64
CA VAL A 149 3.20 -11.74 -17.55
C VAL A 149 3.69 -10.97 -18.78
N ARG A 150 4.71 -10.12 -18.62
CA ARG A 150 5.33 -9.36 -19.72
C ARG A 150 6.05 -10.23 -20.75
N ARG A 151 6.25 -11.52 -20.50
CA ARG A 151 6.80 -12.48 -21.47
C ARG A 151 5.73 -13.13 -22.35
N LEU A 152 4.45 -12.91 -22.05
CA LEU A 152 3.34 -13.45 -22.83
C LEU A 152 3.06 -12.57 -24.03
N VAL A 153 3.91 -12.71 -25.04
CA VAL A 153 3.80 -11.99 -26.31
C VAL A 153 3.86 -13.03 -27.43
N PRO A 154 2.91 -13.01 -28.39
CA PRO A 154 2.99 -13.85 -29.57
C PRO A 154 4.26 -13.54 -30.38
N SER A 155 4.92 -14.57 -30.91
CA SER A 155 6.12 -14.39 -31.74
C SER A 155 5.81 -13.76 -33.11
N ASP A 156 4.59 -13.98 -33.61
CA ASP A 156 4.10 -13.46 -34.89
C ASP A 156 3.01 -12.40 -34.64
N PRO A 157 3.17 -11.15 -35.11
CA PRO A 157 2.17 -10.09 -34.95
C PRO A 157 0.82 -10.41 -35.60
N GLU A 158 0.76 -11.33 -36.56
CA GLU A 158 -0.50 -11.74 -37.23
C GLU A 158 -1.26 -12.82 -36.45
N THR A 159 -0.73 -13.29 -35.32
CA THR A 159 -1.37 -14.30 -34.47
C THR A 159 -2.71 -13.80 -33.95
N THR A 160 -3.78 -14.58 -34.17
CA THR A 160 -5.13 -14.32 -33.64
C THR A 160 -5.47 -15.18 -32.43
N GLU A 161 -4.74 -16.28 -32.21
CA GLU A 161 -4.94 -17.19 -31.09
C GLU A 161 -3.59 -17.49 -30.44
N TYR A 162 -3.50 -17.36 -29.12
CA TYR A 162 -2.27 -17.58 -28.36
C TYR A 162 -2.54 -18.46 -27.16
N VAL A 163 -1.69 -19.46 -26.91
CA VAL A 163 -1.81 -20.35 -25.75
C VAL A 163 -0.55 -20.25 -24.91
N ALA A 164 -0.72 -20.04 -23.60
CA ALA A 164 0.35 -19.99 -22.63
C ALA A 164 0.13 -21.06 -21.55
N THR A 165 1.16 -21.87 -21.27
CA THR A 165 1.15 -22.81 -20.16
C THR A 165 1.71 -22.14 -18.91
N LEU A 166 0.91 -22.03 -17.86
CA LEU A 166 1.30 -21.49 -16.57
C LEU A 166 1.53 -22.62 -15.58
N SER A 167 2.66 -22.60 -14.88
CA SER A 167 3.06 -23.63 -13.92
C SER A 167 3.06 -23.09 -12.49
N GLN A 168 2.74 -23.94 -11.52
CA GLN A 168 2.98 -23.65 -10.10
C GLN A 168 4.47 -23.86 -9.76
N ALA A 169 5.09 -22.87 -9.11
CA ALA A 169 6.49 -22.97 -8.71
C ALA A 169 6.73 -24.18 -7.79
N GLY A 170 7.80 -24.93 -8.06
CA GLY A 170 8.20 -26.08 -7.25
C GLY A 170 7.39 -27.37 -7.48
N THR A 171 6.43 -27.37 -8.40
CA THR A 171 5.62 -28.57 -8.72
C THR A 171 5.55 -28.81 -10.23
N ARG A 172 4.84 -29.86 -10.64
CA ARG A 172 4.50 -30.15 -12.04
C ARG A 172 3.07 -29.74 -12.39
N ALA A 173 2.35 -29.09 -11.46
CA ALA A 173 0.99 -28.65 -11.71
C ALA A 173 1.00 -27.45 -12.67
N GLN A 174 0.13 -27.49 -13.67
CA GLN A 174 0.06 -26.49 -14.73
C GLN A 174 -1.37 -26.32 -15.24
N ILE A 175 -1.64 -25.19 -15.89
CA ILE A 175 -2.86 -24.90 -16.64
C ILE A 175 -2.50 -24.21 -17.95
N ASP A 176 -3.20 -24.55 -19.02
CA ASP A 176 -3.08 -23.87 -20.31
C ASP A 176 -4.13 -22.75 -20.38
N LEU A 177 -3.69 -21.54 -20.66
CA LEU A 177 -4.54 -20.37 -20.90
C LEU A 177 -4.54 -20.04 -22.37
N SER A 178 -5.74 -19.87 -22.92
CA SER A 178 -5.94 -19.47 -24.31
C SER A 178 -6.34 -17.99 -24.36
N PHE A 179 -5.87 -17.30 -25.39
CA PHE A 179 -6.16 -15.91 -25.65
C PHE A 179 -6.58 -15.78 -27.11
N VAL A 180 -7.57 -14.93 -27.36
CA VAL A 180 -8.06 -14.63 -28.72
C VAL A 180 -7.94 -13.13 -28.97
N ARG A 181 -7.61 -12.76 -30.20
CA ARG A 181 -7.54 -11.36 -30.64
C ARG A 181 -8.85 -10.96 -31.31
N GLU A 182 -9.40 -9.86 -30.87
CA GLU A 182 -10.60 -9.25 -31.42
C GLU A 182 -10.39 -7.77 -31.75
N GLU A 183 -11.21 -7.24 -32.64
CA GLU A 183 -11.32 -5.81 -32.90
C GLU A 183 -12.20 -5.16 -31.81
N ALA A 184 -11.65 -4.19 -31.08
CA ALA A 184 -12.34 -3.41 -30.08
C ALA A 184 -13.31 -2.40 -30.74
N PRO A 185 -14.31 -1.87 -30.01
CA PRO A 185 -15.29 -0.92 -30.55
C PRO A 185 -14.71 0.37 -31.13
N ASP A 186 -13.49 0.74 -30.72
CA ASP A 186 -12.76 1.92 -31.21
C ASP A 186 -11.89 1.62 -32.44
N GLY A 187 -11.93 0.39 -32.96
CA GLY A 187 -11.14 -0.07 -34.11
C GLY A 187 -9.70 -0.48 -33.76
N SER A 188 -9.34 -0.54 -32.48
CA SER A 188 -8.05 -1.07 -32.03
C SER A 188 -8.11 -2.59 -31.80
N ASP A 189 -6.99 -3.29 -31.95
CA ASP A 189 -6.93 -4.71 -31.57
C ASP A 189 -6.87 -4.85 -30.04
N ARG A 190 -7.62 -5.81 -29.50
CA ARG A 190 -7.56 -6.23 -28.10
C ARG A 190 -7.45 -7.75 -27.98
N TRP A 191 -6.80 -8.21 -26.93
CA TRP A 191 -6.72 -9.61 -26.57
C TRP A 191 -7.70 -9.94 -25.45
N LEU A 192 -8.50 -10.97 -25.64
CA LEU A 192 -9.37 -11.55 -24.61
C LEU A 192 -8.73 -12.81 -24.04
N LEU A 193 -8.91 -13.02 -22.73
CA LEU A 193 -8.57 -14.25 -22.04
C LEU A 193 -9.77 -15.20 -22.09
N VAL A 194 -9.60 -16.33 -22.78
CA VAL A 194 -10.63 -17.36 -22.88
C VAL A 194 -10.77 -18.05 -21.53
N VAL A 195 -11.97 -18.00 -20.96
CA VAL A 195 -12.27 -18.66 -19.69
C VAL A 195 -12.25 -20.18 -19.90
N PRO A 196 -11.34 -20.93 -19.23
CA PRO A 196 -11.32 -22.39 -19.32
C PRO A 196 -12.61 -22.98 -18.75
N SER A 197 -12.96 -24.21 -19.14
CA SER A 197 -14.12 -24.88 -18.57
C SER A 197 -13.94 -25.12 -17.06
N GLN A 198 -15.05 -25.20 -16.32
CA GLN A 198 -15.01 -25.48 -14.88
C GLN A 198 -14.25 -26.78 -14.57
N GLU A 199 -14.44 -27.83 -15.37
CA GLU A 199 -13.71 -29.10 -15.18
C GLU A 199 -12.19 -28.94 -15.36
N GLU A 200 -11.74 -28.08 -16.27
CA GLU A 200 -10.30 -27.77 -16.44
C GLU A 200 -9.77 -26.98 -15.23
N MET A 201 -10.51 -25.96 -14.79
CA MET A 201 -10.15 -25.13 -13.63
C MET A 201 -10.10 -25.96 -12.34
N ASP A 202 -11.11 -26.79 -12.08
CA ASP A 202 -11.19 -27.67 -10.92
C ASP A 202 -10.03 -28.67 -10.88
N ARG A 203 -9.75 -29.34 -12.01
CA ARG A 203 -8.63 -30.28 -12.11
C ARG A 203 -7.28 -29.60 -11.85
N ALA A 204 -7.08 -28.41 -12.41
CA ALA A 204 -5.87 -27.62 -12.20
C ALA A 204 -5.74 -27.23 -10.73
N LEU A 205 -6.80 -26.69 -10.12
CA LEU A 205 -6.83 -26.26 -8.72
C LEU A 205 -6.53 -27.43 -7.78
N VAL A 206 -7.22 -28.55 -7.93
CA VAL A 206 -6.99 -29.76 -7.11
C VAL A 206 -5.54 -30.24 -7.21
N SER A 207 -4.94 -30.18 -8.41
CA SER A 207 -3.53 -30.54 -8.59
C SER A 207 -2.59 -29.56 -7.87
N MET A 208 -2.88 -28.25 -7.92
CA MET A 208 -2.07 -27.20 -7.30
C MET A 208 -2.20 -27.15 -5.78
N LEU A 209 -3.37 -27.47 -5.23
CA LEU A 209 -3.62 -27.50 -3.79
C LEU A 209 -2.91 -28.65 -3.07
N ARG A 210 -2.37 -29.65 -3.78
CA ARG A 210 -1.54 -30.71 -3.17
C ARG A 210 -0.29 -30.17 -2.46
N LEU A 211 0.19 -28.99 -2.85
CA LEU A 211 1.30 -28.31 -2.17
C LEU A 211 0.87 -27.74 -0.80
N PHE A 212 -0.42 -27.51 -0.62
CA PHE A 212 -1.08 -26.90 0.54
C PHE A 212 -2.06 -27.88 1.21
N ASP A 213 -1.69 -29.16 1.26
CA ASP A 213 -2.47 -30.23 1.91
C ASP A 213 -3.92 -30.42 1.39
N GLY A 214 -4.20 -29.92 0.17
CA GLY A 214 -5.50 -30.04 -0.48
C GLY A 214 -6.51 -28.95 -0.10
N GLU A 215 -6.13 -27.98 0.74
CA GLU A 215 -6.99 -26.91 1.20
C GLU A 215 -6.61 -25.57 0.56
N MET A 216 -7.61 -24.72 0.32
CA MET A 216 -7.37 -23.34 -0.09
C MET A 216 -6.77 -22.57 1.09
N PRO A 217 -5.58 -21.95 0.94
CA PRO A 217 -5.01 -21.12 1.99
C PRO A 217 -5.96 -20.00 2.38
N HIS A 218 -6.04 -19.71 3.68
CA HIS A 218 -6.88 -18.60 4.13
C HIS A 218 -6.32 -17.28 3.59
N ALA A 219 -7.20 -16.32 3.29
CA ALA A 219 -6.80 -15.03 2.71
C ALA A 219 -5.73 -14.25 3.50
N ARG A 220 -5.54 -14.52 4.81
CA ARG A 220 -4.56 -13.88 5.71
C ARG A 220 -3.39 -14.80 6.09
N GLU A 221 -3.33 -16.01 5.53
CA GLU A 221 -2.29 -16.98 5.86
C GLU A 221 -0.89 -16.48 5.46
N HIS A 222 -0.81 -15.56 4.48
CA HIS A 222 0.44 -14.92 4.09
C HIS A 222 1.15 -14.18 5.24
N HIS A 223 0.46 -13.81 6.33
CA HIS A 223 1.09 -13.26 7.54
C HIS A 223 2.05 -14.24 8.25
N LEU A 224 1.99 -15.53 7.89
CA LEU A 224 2.93 -16.55 8.34
C LEU A 224 4.27 -16.50 7.58
N LEU A 225 4.34 -15.76 6.45
CA LEU A 225 5.55 -15.55 5.66
C LEU A 225 6.20 -16.87 5.22
N LYS A 226 5.40 -17.84 4.75
CA LYS A 226 5.89 -19.18 4.38
C LYS A 226 6.57 -19.21 3.01
N SER A 227 6.38 -18.19 2.19
CA SER A 227 6.95 -18.06 0.85
C SER A 227 7.46 -16.63 0.58
N PRO A 228 8.30 -16.42 -0.44
CA PRO A 228 8.68 -15.06 -0.83
C PRO A 228 7.47 -14.24 -1.31
N ARG A 229 6.45 -14.90 -1.90
CA ARG A 229 5.19 -14.24 -2.26
C ARG A 229 4.45 -13.74 -1.02
N ASP A 230 4.34 -14.58 0.02
CA ASP A 230 3.69 -14.21 1.27
C ASP A 230 4.35 -13.00 1.93
N THR A 231 5.68 -12.97 1.87
CA THR A 231 6.49 -11.87 2.42
C THR A 231 6.24 -10.57 1.69
N MET A 232 6.35 -10.60 0.36
CA MET A 232 6.09 -9.43 -0.48
C MET A 232 4.66 -8.90 -0.29
N ARG A 233 3.68 -9.81 -0.28
CA ARG A 233 2.28 -9.45 -0.09
C ARG A 233 2.05 -8.80 1.27
N THR A 234 2.57 -9.42 2.34
CA THR A 234 2.43 -8.87 3.70
C THR A 234 3.11 -7.52 3.82
N PHE A 235 4.28 -7.33 3.20
CA PHE A 235 4.97 -6.05 3.22
C PHE A 235 4.12 -4.94 2.58
N GLN A 236 3.57 -5.19 1.38
CA GLN A 236 2.75 -4.21 0.67
C GLN A 236 1.46 -3.89 1.42
N GLU A 237 0.77 -4.91 1.93
CA GLU A 237 -0.48 -4.73 2.68
C GLU A 237 -0.24 -3.98 4.00
N GLN A 238 0.80 -4.33 4.75
CA GLN A 238 1.05 -3.75 6.07
C GLN A 238 1.69 -2.37 6.00
N TRP A 239 2.31 -1.99 4.89
CA TRP A 239 2.85 -0.65 4.70
C TRP A 239 1.76 0.45 4.83
N GLU A 240 0.57 0.22 4.27
CA GLU A 240 -0.56 1.16 4.39
C GLU A 240 -0.98 1.35 5.85
N LEU A 241 -1.09 0.23 6.58
CA LEU A 241 -1.55 0.23 7.97
C LEU A 241 -0.49 0.77 8.92
N TRP A 242 0.79 0.57 8.63
CA TRP A 242 1.88 0.87 9.57
C TRP A 242 1.90 2.32 10.04
N ARG A 243 1.48 3.28 9.20
CA ARG A 243 1.45 4.70 9.56
C ARG A 243 0.29 5.07 10.50
N THR A 244 -0.82 4.34 10.44
CA THR A 244 -2.04 4.62 11.22
C THR A 244 -2.25 3.67 12.40
N ASP A 245 -1.84 2.42 12.23
CA ASP A 245 -1.95 1.33 13.21
C ASP A 245 -0.73 0.39 13.03
N PRO A 246 0.44 0.75 13.60
CA PRO A 246 1.67 -0.02 13.45
C PRO A 246 1.52 -1.44 14.00
N THR A 247 1.52 -2.44 13.12
CA THR A 247 1.53 -3.86 13.49
C THR A 247 2.94 -4.44 13.37
N ASP A 248 3.30 -5.38 14.24
CA ASP A 248 4.60 -6.08 14.17
C ASP A 248 4.79 -6.85 12.84
N LEU A 249 3.73 -7.07 12.06
CA LEU A 249 3.80 -7.79 10.78
C LEU A 249 4.66 -7.07 9.75
N PHE A 250 4.63 -5.73 9.71
CA PHE A 250 5.46 -4.97 8.78
C PHE A 250 6.94 -5.22 9.07
N VAL A 251 7.35 -5.04 10.34
CA VAL A 251 8.72 -5.30 10.80
C VAL A 251 9.09 -6.77 10.59
N LYS A 252 8.16 -7.70 10.80
CA LYS A 252 8.37 -9.14 10.62
C LYS A 252 8.75 -9.51 9.19
N THR A 253 8.38 -8.72 8.18
CA THR A 253 8.77 -8.98 6.78
C THR A 253 10.23 -8.67 6.46
N MET A 254 10.96 -7.99 7.37
CA MET A 254 12.33 -7.54 7.16
C MET A 254 13.28 -8.18 8.18
N ASP A 255 14.44 -8.65 7.71
CA ASP A 255 15.50 -9.11 8.60
C ASP A 255 16.21 -7.91 9.25
N MET A 256 15.78 -7.58 10.46
CA MET A 256 16.33 -6.49 11.27
C MET A 256 17.47 -6.95 12.20
N SER A 257 18.08 -8.12 11.95
CA SER A 257 19.09 -8.71 12.84
C SER A 257 20.34 -7.84 13.02
N GLN A 258 20.74 -7.11 11.98
CA GLN A 258 21.89 -6.18 12.01
C GLN A 258 21.59 -4.84 12.72
N ILE A 259 20.32 -4.59 13.04
CA ILE A 259 19.89 -3.36 13.71
C ILE A 259 19.73 -3.62 15.22
N PRO A 260 20.28 -2.76 16.10
CA PRO A 260 20.10 -2.88 17.54
C PRO A 260 18.63 -2.91 17.95
N SER A 261 18.26 -3.83 18.85
CA SER A 261 16.85 -4.06 19.24
C SER A 261 16.11 -2.81 19.73
N ALA A 262 16.82 -1.88 20.37
CA ALA A 262 16.26 -0.64 20.91
C ALA A 262 15.67 0.31 19.85
N ILE A 263 16.10 0.20 18.59
CA ILE A 263 15.70 1.11 17.50
C ILE A 263 15.05 0.39 16.31
N ARG A 264 14.84 -0.93 16.39
CA ARG A 264 14.35 -1.73 15.25
C ARG A 264 13.02 -1.24 14.69
N SER A 265 12.09 -0.83 15.55
CA SER A 265 10.77 -0.36 15.12
C SER A 265 10.88 0.92 14.29
N ASP A 266 11.62 1.91 14.80
CA ASP A 266 11.82 3.20 14.14
C ASP A 266 12.58 3.03 12.82
N GLU A 267 13.60 2.18 12.82
CA GLU A 267 14.40 1.87 11.62
C GLU A 267 13.64 1.08 10.57
N ALA A 268 12.78 0.15 10.99
CA ALA A 268 11.95 -0.63 10.08
C ALA A 268 11.01 0.28 9.29
N ALA A 269 10.44 1.32 9.93
CA ALA A 269 9.58 2.28 9.26
C ALA A 269 10.31 3.00 8.12
N LEU A 270 11.49 3.55 8.41
CA LEU A 270 12.27 4.32 7.44
C LEU A 270 12.82 3.45 6.31
N ARG A 271 13.42 2.29 6.64
CA ARG A 271 13.98 1.35 5.65
C ARG A 271 12.90 0.71 4.80
N GLY A 272 11.76 0.40 5.41
CA GLY A 272 10.57 -0.04 4.72
C GLY A 272 10.06 1.01 3.72
N GLU A 273 10.07 2.29 4.08
CA GLU A 273 9.69 3.35 3.12
C GLU A 273 10.65 3.44 1.93
N TYR A 274 11.97 3.40 2.16
CA TYR A 274 12.95 3.35 1.08
C TYR A 274 12.71 2.15 0.16
N LEU A 275 12.45 0.97 0.74
CA LEU A 275 12.20 -0.24 -0.03
C LEU A 275 10.89 -0.16 -0.83
N LYS A 276 9.81 0.40 -0.26
CA LYS A 276 8.56 0.64 -0.99
C LYS A 276 8.79 1.57 -2.18
N GLU A 277 9.50 2.68 -1.96
CA GLU A 277 9.84 3.65 -2.99
C GLU A 277 10.72 3.05 -4.11
N VAL A 278 11.63 2.14 -3.76
CA VAL A 278 12.40 1.35 -4.73
C VAL A 278 11.48 0.45 -5.55
N MET A 279 10.59 -0.31 -4.92
CA MET A 279 9.67 -1.22 -5.62
C MET A 279 8.71 -0.48 -6.56
N ASP A 280 8.14 0.65 -6.13
CA ASP A 280 7.22 1.46 -6.94
C ASP A 280 7.89 2.04 -8.20
N ARG A 281 9.22 2.12 -8.24
CA ARG A 281 10.00 2.53 -9.42
C ARG A 281 10.42 1.37 -10.30
N ILE A 282 10.68 0.21 -9.72
CA ILE A 282 10.99 -1.01 -10.49
C ILE A 282 9.75 -1.45 -11.30
N GLY A 283 8.56 -1.24 -10.74
CA GLY A 283 7.27 -1.46 -11.40
C GLY A 283 6.24 -2.10 -10.47
N LEU A 284 4.97 -2.13 -10.89
CA LEU A 284 3.92 -2.79 -10.10
C LEU A 284 4.25 -4.27 -9.84
N VAL A 285 4.31 -4.65 -8.56
CA VAL A 285 4.61 -6.02 -8.15
C VAL A 285 3.33 -6.86 -8.14
N LEU A 286 3.16 -7.73 -9.13
CA LEU A 286 2.12 -8.76 -9.10
C LEU A 286 2.57 -9.97 -8.26
N PRO A 287 1.80 -10.40 -7.25
CA PRO A 287 2.13 -11.58 -6.45
C PRO A 287 2.39 -12.84 -7.28
N GLN A 288 1.70 -13.01 -8.41
CA GLN A 288 1.85 -14.18 -9.28
C GLN A 288 3.19 -14.21 -10.05
N GLU A 289 3.96 -13.12 -10.06
CA GLU A 289 5.35 -13.15 -10.56
C GLU A 289 6.34 -13.74 -9.55
N ILE A 290 5.90 -13.89 -8.29
CA ILE A 290 6.71 -14.35 -7.17
C ILE A 290 6.35 -15.81 -6.87
N PRO A 291 7.33 -16.71 -6.67
CA PRO A 291 7.07 -18.08 -6.28
C PRO A 291 6.28 -18.19 -4.97
N ASP A 292 5.27 -19.07 -4.94
CA ASP A 292 4.49 -19.41 -3.73
C ASP A 292 4.75 -20.85 -3.29
N ASN A 293 6.03 -21.23 -3.30
CA ASN A 293 6.45 -22.55 -2.88
C ASN A 293 6.95 -22.51 -1.43
N PRO A 294 6.18 -22.99 -0.44
CA PRO A 294 6.60 -23.00 0.95
C PRO A 294 7.78 -23.95 1.22
N LYS A 295 8.06 -24.87 0.29
CA LYS A 295 9.19 -25.82 0.36
C LYS A 295 10.46 -25.27 -0.30
N GLN A 296 10.42 -24.06 -0.84
CA GLN A 296 11.60 -23.41 -1.40
C GLN A 296 12.61 -23.15 -0.27
N GLN A 297 13.91 -23.33 -0.56
CA GLN A 297 15.00 -23.00 0.37
C GLN A 297 16.01 -22.03 -0.24
N SER A 298 15.97 -21.81 -1.56
CA SER A 298 16.86 -20.89 -2.27
C SER A 298 16.32 -19.46 -2.19
N PRO A 299 17.18 -18.44 -2.02
CA PRO A 299 16.79 -17.04 -2.08
C PRO A 299 15.95 -16.68 -3.31
N TYR A 300 15.01 -15.75 -3.13
CA TYR A 300 14.27 -15.13 -4.22
C TYR A 300 14.83 -13.73 -4.48
N LEU A 301 15.47 -13.57 -5.64
CA LEU A 301 15.96 -12.29 -6.12
C LEU A 301 14.87 -11.60 -6.95
N HIS A 302 14.32 -10.52 -6.41
CA HIS A 302 13.33 -9.70 -7.11
C HIS A 302 13.99 -8.71 -8.08
N PHE A 303 15.03 -8.01 -7.61
CA PHE A 303 15.73 -6.97 -8.35
C PHE A 303 17.21 -6.90 -7.97
N GLN A 304 18.08 -6.53 -8.93
CA GLN A 304 19.52 -6.40 -8.72
C GLN A 304 20.06 -5.15 -9.39
N HIS A 305 20.89 -4.41 -8.65
CA HIS A 305 21.59 -3.21 -9.10
C HIS A 305 23.00 -3.16 -8.48
N PRO A 306 23.99 -2.47 -9.06
CA PRO A 306 25.31 -2.34 -8.43
C PRO A 306 25.31 -1.70 -7.03
N ALA A 307 24.26 -0.94 -6.68
CA ALA A 307 24.09 -0.33 -5.36
C ALA A 307 23.40 -1.25 -4.33
N GLY A 308 22.88 -2.41 -4.74
CA GLY A 308 22.18 -3.34 -3.85
C GLY A 308 21.22 -4.28 -4.59
N SER A 309 20.52 -5.11 -3.84
CA SER A 309 19.48 -6.00 -4.37
C SER A 309 18.22 -5.96 -3.52
N VAL A 310 17.10 -6.33 -4.13
CA VAL A 310 15.87 -6.67 -3.42
C VAL A 310 15.76 -8.19 -3.42
N GLU A 311 16.14 -8.79 -2.30
CA GLU A 311 16.19 -10.24 -2.11
C GLU A 311 15.35 -10.64 -0.89
N ILE A 312 14.56 -11.70 -1.04
CA ILE A 312 13.81 -12.32 0.05
C ILE A 312 14.41 -13.70 0.31
N VAL A 313 14.78 -13.95 1.56
CA VAL A 313 15.51 -15.15 2.00
C VAL A 313 14.76 -15.88 3.10
N PRO A 314 14.90 -17.21 3.21
CA PRO A 314 14.41 -17.95 4.36
C PRO A 314 15.32 -17.69 5.58
N VAL A 315 14.72 -17.32 6.70
CA VAL A 315 15.37 -17.01 7.97
C VAL A 315 14.84 -17.95 9.06
N LEU A 316 15.76 -18.57 9.79
CA LEU A 316 15.44 -19.40 10.94
C LEU A 316 15.09 -18.48 12.13
N VAL A 317 13.85 -18.55 12.60
CA VAL A 317 13.37 -17.71 13.71
C VAL A 317 13.18 -18.45 15.02
N ASP A 318 12.91 -19.75 14.96
CA ASP A 318 12.73 -20.55 16.16
C ASP A 318 13.19 -21.99 15.95
N VAL A 319 13.67 -22.59 17.02
CA VAL A 319 14.04 -24.01 17.11
C VAL A 319 13.32 -24.56 18.33
N SER A 320 12.48 -25.57 18.15
CA SER A 320 11.73 -26.18 19.26
C SER A 320 12.68 -26.63 20.38
N GLU A 321 12.19 -26.65 21.63
CA GLU A 321 12.99 -27.05 22.81
C GLU A 321 13.70 -28.41 22.64
N ASP A 322 13.10 -29.34 21.88
CA ASP A 322 13.64 -30.66 21.59
C ASP A 322 14.66 -30.69 20.43
N GLY A 323 14.90 -29.55 19.78
CA GLY A 323 15.80 -29.41 18.63
C GLY A 323 15.31 -30.05 17.32
N GLU A 324 14.13 -30.66 17.32
CA GLU A 324 13.62 -31.43 16.17
C GLU A 324 12.86 -30.59 15.13
N ASN A 325 12.25 -29.47 15.53
CA ASN A 325 11.47 -28.62 14.64
C ASN A 325 12.09 -27.22 14.50
N GLU A 326 12.46 -26.88 13.28
CA GLU A 326 12.90 -25.55 12.89
C GLU A 326 11.75 -24.77 12.27
N THR A 327 11.51 -23.55 12.74
CA THR A 327 10.55 -22.63 12.14
C THR A 327 11.29 -21.63 11.27
N TRP A 328 11.06 -21.75 9.95
CA TRP A 328 11.60 -20.84 8.94
C TRP A 328 10.50 -19.88 8.49
N ILE A 329 10.84 -18.60 8.41
CA ILE A 329 10.01 -17.58 7.77
C ILE A 329 10.80 -16.88 6.67
N TRP A 330 10.11 -16.33 5.69
CA TRP A 330 10.73 -15.52 4.64
C TRP A 330 10.75 -14.05 5.03
N GLN A 331 11.88 -13.39 4.79
CA GLN A 331 12.08 -11.98 5.08
C GLN A 331 12.91 -11.34 3.97
N PHE A 332 12.76 -10.03 3.74
CA PHE A 332 13.76 -9.26 3.02
C PHE A 332 15.10 -9.40 3.73
N SER A 333 16.15 -9.72 2.98
CA SER A 333 17.47 -10.01 3.55
C SER A 333 18.03 -8.80 4.29
N ALA A 334 18.88 -9.05 5.30
CA ALA A 334 19.54 -7.96 6.02
C ALA A 334 20.33 -7.03 5.08
N GLU A 335 20.91 -7.57 3.99
CA GLU A 335 21.60 -6.78 2.95
C GLU A 335 20.63 -5.92 2.13
N THR A 336 19.43 -6.44 1.80
CA THR A 336 18.36 -5.64 1.16
C THR A 336 17.94 -4.48 2.04
N VAL A 337 17.69 -4.77 3.33
CA VAL A 337 17.27 -3.77 4.32
C VAL A 337 18.37 -2.73 4.54
N ASP A 338 19.65 -3.15 4.54
CA ASP A 338 20.78 -2.24 4.73
C ASP A 338 20.97 -1.30 3.53
N SER A 339 20.93 -1.85 2.31
CA SER A 339 21.15 -1.13 1.04
C SER A 339 19.91 -0.40 0.49
N ALA A 340 18.76 -0.46 1.16
CA ALA A 340 17.50 0.12 0.70
C ALA A 340 17.63 1.62 0.35
N ARG A 341 18.36 2.40 1.16
CA ARG A 341 18.60 3.82 0.91
C ARG A 341 19.46 4.06 -0.33
N ASP A 342 20.55 3.30 -0.47
CA ASP A 342 21.47 3.44 -1.61
C ASP A 342 20.78 3.04 -2.92
N LEU A 343 19.94 2.00 -2.88
CA LEU A 343 19.07 1.61 -3.98
C LEU A 343 18.09 2.71 -4.35
N PHE A 344 17.43 3.31 -3.36
CA PHE A 344 16.51 4.43 -3.60
C PHE A 344 17.23 5.61 -4.28
N ILE A 345 18.40 6.01 -3.76
CA ILE A 345 19.18 7.11 -4.34
C ILE A 345 19.57 6.80 -5.80
N ALA A 346 19.98 5.56 -6.07
CA ALA A 346 20.35 5.13 -7.42
C ALA A 346 19.17 5.14 -8.41
N LEU A 347 17.96 4.83 -7.92
CA LEU A 347 16.75 4.74 -8.74
C LEU A 347 15.92 6.04 -8.73
N GLU A 348 16.30 7.05 -7.96
CA GLU A 348 15.45 8.24 -7.71
C GLU A 348 15.08 9.01 -8.98
N ASP A 349 15.91 8.94 -10.02
CA ASP A 349 15.69 9.53 -11.35
C ASP A 349 14.72 8.72 -12.24
N MET A 350 14.41 7.48 -11.86
CA MET A 350 13.43 6.65 -12.56
C MET A 350 12.01 7.15 -12.21
N PRO A 351 11.13 7.37 -13.22
CA PRO A 351 9.74 7.69 -12.93
C PRO A 351 9.10 6.54 -12.16
N ARG A 352 8.23 6.86 -11.21
CA ARG A 352 7.37 5.86 -10.57
C ARG A 352 6.38 5.33 -11.61
N ASP A 353 6.08 4.05 -11.54
CA ASP A 353 5.02 3.48 -12.37
C ASP A 353 3.68 4.09 -11.92
N GLU A 354 2.99 4.79 -12.82
CA GLU A 354 1.70 5.44 -12.52
C GLU A 354 0.67 4.46 -11.95
N LEU A 355 0.77 3.18 -12.31
CA LEU A 355 -0.11 2.12 -11.79
C LEU A 355 0.28 1.64 -10.39
N ALA A 356 1.52 1.89 -9.95
CA ALA A 356 2.02 1.62 -8.60
C ALA A 356 1.88 2.83 -7.65
N ILE A 357 1.55 4.02 -8.17
CA ILE A 357 1.27 5.20 -7.34
C ILE A 357 -0.12 5.06 -6.72
N THR A 358 -0.17 4.49 -5.52
CA THR A 358 -1.40 4.46 -4.71
C THR A 358 -1.37 5.45 -3.55
N GLU A 359 -0.21 6.05 -3.21
CA GLU A 359 0.00 6.53 -1.85
C GLU A 359 0.80 7.85 -1.74
N ALA A 360 0.47 8.62 -0.69
CA ALA A 360 1.23 9.80 -0.30
C ALA A 360 2.59 9.40 0.30
N SER A 361 3.67 10.00 -0.20
CA SER A 361 5.01 9.85 0.37
C SER A 361 5.09 10.49 1.77
N SER A 362 5.98 10.05 2.66
CA SER A 362 6.11 10.69 3.97
C SER A 362 6.62 12.13 3.86
N PRO A 363 6.44 12.96 4.91
CA PRO A 363 6.91 14.35 4.91
C PRO A 363 8.40 14.49 4.56
N PHE A 364 9.22 13.50 4.94
CA PHE A 364 10.63 13.45 4.58
C PHE A 364 10.83 13.35 3.06
N PHE A 365 10.17 12.39 2.40
CA PHE A 365 10.28 12.21 0.95
C PHE A 365 9.66 13.37 0.17
N GLU A 366 8.56 13.94 0.66
CA GLU A 366 7.98 15.16 0.09
C GLU A 366 8.98 16.31 0.15
N LEU A 367 9.57 16.58 1.32
CA LEU A 367 10.55 17.65 1.50
C LEU A 367 11.82 17.40 0.66
N ARG A 368 12.34 16.17 0.68
CA ARG A 368 13.49 15.78 -0.15
C ARG A 368 13.19 15.99 -1.64
N SER A 369 12.00 15.62 -2.12
CA SER A 369 11.61 15.81 -3.52
C SER A 369 11.54 17.30 -3.90
N GLN A 370 11.04 18.16 -3.01
CA GLN A 370 11.04 19.62 -3.21
C GLN A 370 12.45 20.18 -3.28
N ILE A 371 13.35 19.73 -2.38
CA ILE A 371 14.75 20.16 -2.35
C ILE A 371 15.47 19.72 -3.62
N ARG A 372 15.21 18.50 -4.09
CA ARG A 372 15.73 18.00 -5.36
C ARG A 372 15.32 18.88 -6.53
N ALA A 373 14.06 19.30 -6.58
CA ALA A 373 13.54 20.18 -7.62
C ALA A 373 14.22 21.56 -7.63
N VAL A 374 14.72 22.01 -6.47
CA VAL A 374 15.47 23.27 -6.34
C VAL A 374 16.93 23.09 -6.74
N ASN A 375 17.64 22.15 -6.11
CA ASN A 375 19.05 21.88 -6.40
C ASN A 375 19.46 20.46 -5.96
N ARG A 376 19.89 19.64 -6.94
CA ARG A 376 20.35 18.27 -6.73
C ARG A 376 21.60 18.16 -5.87
N ASP A 377 22.50 19.13 -5.93
CA ASP A 377 23.77 19.08 -5.18
C ASP A 377 23.55 19.15 -3.66
N LEU A 378 22.36 19.59 -3.22
CA LEU A 378 21.97 19.60 -1.83
C LEU A 378 21.68 18.20 -1.27
N LEU A 379 21.46 17.22 -2.14
CA LEU A 379 21.28 15.81 -1.78
C LEU A 379 22.60 15.05 -1.64
N ASN A 380 23.74 15.69 -1.97
CA ASN A 380 25.04 15.07 -1.76
C ASN A 380 25.27 14.79 -0.28
N GLU A 381 25.91 13.68 0.02
CA GLU A 381 26.17 13.29 1.40
C GLU A 381 27.50 13.86 1.91
N VAL A 382 27.46 14.40 3.12
CA VAL A 382 28.62 14.82 3.90
C VAL A 382 28.51 14.21 5.29
N GLY A 383 29.27 13.13 5.51
CA GLY A 383 29.24 12.36 6.76
C GLY A 383 28.02 11.45 6.93
N GLY A 384 27.44 10.98 5.83
CA GLY A 384 26.24 10.14 5.80
C GLY A 384 24.91 10.91 5.87
N VAL A 385 24.98 12.23 6.08
CA VAL A 385 23.85 13.17 6.13
C VAL A 385 23.89 14.05 4.88
N GLU A 386 22.73 14.38 4.33
CA GLU A 386 22.60 15.20 3.13
C GLU A 386 22.85 16.68 3.45
N VAL A 387 23.44 17.42 2.51
CA VAL A 387 23.78 18.84 2.72
C VAL A 387 22.57 19.66 3.13
N TRP A 388 21.38 19.40 2.56
CA TRP A 388 20.18 20.12 2.96
C TRP A 388 19.72 19.81 4.40
N GLN A 389 19.93 18.58 4.89
CA GLN A 389 19.61 18.22 6.27
C GLN A 389 20.50 19.02 7.22
N TRP A 390 21.81 19.16 6.91
CA TRP A 390 22.72 20.04 7.64
C TRP A 390 22.30 21.51 7.62
N LEU A 391 21.92 22.03 6.45
CA LEU A 391 21.43 23.39 6.31
C LEU A 391 20.15 23.60 7.12
N THR A 392 19.25 22.62 7.13
CA THR A 392 17.99 22.69 7.88
C THR A 392 18.22 22.65 9.38
N LEU A 393 19.12 21.78 9.87
CA LEU A 393 19.52 21.77 11.28
C LEU A 393 20.18 23.09 11.70
N THR A 394 21.02 23.66 10.84
CA THR A 394 21.67 24.96 11.09
C THR A 394 20.65 26.10 11.12
N ALA A 395 19.76 26.15 10.13
CA ALA A 395 18.69 27.14 10.05
C ALA A 395 17.74 27.02 11.24
N TRP A 396 17.41 25.81 11.66
CA TRP A 396 16.61 25.55 12.85
C TRP A 396 17.27 26.13 14.10
N LEU A 397 18.57 25.92 14.33
CA LEU A 397 19.27 26.55 15.48
C LEU A 397 19.22 28.08 15.40
N LEU A 398 19.48 28.64 14.21
CA LEU A 398 19.48 30.10 14.01
C LEU A 398 18.12 30.75 14.23
N VAL A 399 17.02 30.04 13.96
CA VAL A 399 15.64 30.55 14.12
C VAL A 399 15.07 30.20 15.49
N SER A 400 15.26 28.98 15.97
CA SER A 400 14.68 28.50 17.23
C SER A 400 15.21 29.28 18.44
N ILE A 401 16.50 29.65 18.45
CA ILE A 401 17.10 30.43 19.55
C ILE A 401 16.43 31.81 19.70
N PRO A 402 16.37 32.69 18.68
CA PRO A 402 15.75 34.01 18.82
C PRO A 402 14.23 33.94 19.05
N VAL A 403 13.54 32.98 18.42
CA VAL A 403 12.09 32.79 18.65
C VAL A 403 11.82 32.33 20.08
N SER A 404 12.58 31.35 20.58
CA SER A 404 12.46 30.87 21.97
C SER A 404 12.84 31.96 22.97
N TRP A 405 13.80 32.82 22.64
CA TRP A 405 14.19 33.96 23.46
C TRP A 405 13.07 34.99 23.55
N LEU A 406 12.46 35.33 22.41
CA LEU A 406 11.32 36.24 22.35
C LEU A 406 10.11 35.68 23.11
N LEU A 407 9.78 34.41 22.91
CA LEU A 407 8.69 33.73 23.62
C LEU A 407 8.94 33.72 25.12
N SER A 408 10.15 33.35 25.56
CA SER A 408 10.51 33.35 26.98
C SER A 408 10.41 34.75 27.59
N TRP A 409 10.85 35.77 26.86
CA TRP A 409 10.71 37.17 27.26
C TRP A 409 9.25 37.61 27.40
N LEU A 410 8.39 37.24 26.44
CA LEU A 410 6.95 37.53 26.48
C LEU A 410 6.27 36.85 27.68
N THR A 411 6.58 35.58 27.94
CA THR A 411 6.03 34.81 29.07
C THR A 411 6.40 35.45 30.40
N VAL A 412 7.67 35.83 30.58
CA VAL A 412 8.12 36.54 31.79
C VAL A 412 7.43 37.90 31.92
N ARG A 413 7.26 38.63 30.82
CA ARG A 413 6.56 39.93 30.82
C ARG A 413 5.08 39.80 31.20
N MET A 414 4.38 38.78 30.71
CA MET A 414 2.99 38.49 31.06
C MET A 414 2.84 38.10 32.53
N LEU A 415 3.72 37.23 33.05
CA LEU A 415 3.73 36.85 34.46
C LEU A 415 4.00 38.05 35.40
N ARG A 416 4.75 39.05 34.91
CA ARG A 416 5.00 40.30 35.64
C ARG A 416 3.80 41.25 35.63
N LEU A 417 3.02 41.30 34.55
CA LEU A 417 1.81 42.14 34.45
C LEU A 417 0.72 41.74 35.47
N GLY A 418 0.77 40.52 36.00
CA GLY A 418 -0.13 40.05 37.08
C GLY A 418 0.38 40.29 38.51
N ARG A 419 1.63 40.73 38.72
CA ARG A 419 2.23 40.96 40.05
C ARG A 419 2.54 42.44 40.28
N ASN A 420 1.55 43.17 40.79
CA ASN A 420 1.67 44.56 41.18
C ASN A 420 2.06 44.68 42.67
N ASP A 421 3.26 44.22 43.06
CA ASP A 421 3.75 44.35 44.43
C ASP A 421 5.15 45.00 44.46
N GLY A 422 5.23 46.15 45.12
CA GLY A 422 6.35 47.09 45.10
C GLY A 422 7.61 46.67 45.86
N ARG A 423 8.24 45.55 45.48
CA ARG A 423 9.60 45.19 45.93
C ARG A 423 10.58 45.20 44.75
N HIS A 424 11.51 46.16 44.80
CA HIS A 424 12.38 46.55 43.69
C HIS A 424 13.71 45.76 43.56
N ASP A 425 13.98 44.72 44.38
CA ASP A 425 15.36 44.20 44.53
C ASP A 425 15.62 42.74 44.11
N ASP A 426 14.67 42.00 43.51
CA ASP A 426 14.89 40.60 43.08
C ASP A 426 14.73 40.40 41.55
N ASN A 427 14.81 41.49 40.81
CA ASN A 427 14.31 41.58 39.43
C ASN A 427 15.18 40.85 38.38
N THR A 428 16.47 40.61 38.68
CA THR A 428 17.41 39.89 37.82
C THR A 428 17.35 38.37 38.01
N ASN A 429 17.07 37.91 39.23
CA ASN A 429 17.06 36.49 39.58
C ASN A 429 15.89 35.74 38.94
N VAL A 430 14.72 36.39 38.85
CA VAL A 430 13.52 35.79 38.22
C VAL A 430 13.66 35.66 36.69
N VAL A 431 14.33 36.60 36.02
CA VAL A 431 14.57 36.49 34.57
C VAL A 431 15.48 35.30 34.28
N VAL A 432 16.64 35.23 34.93
CA VAL A 432 17.63 34.17 34.68
C VAL A 432 17.09 32.79 35.08
N ARG A 433 16.34 32.70 36.18
CA ARG A 433 15.80 31.42 36.69
C ARG A 433 14.70 30.83 35.82
N PHE A 434 13.95 31.63 35.07
CA PHE A 434 12.83 31.14 34.25
C PHE A 434 13.06 31.23 32.73
N SER A 435 13.74 32.26 32.23
CA SER A 435 13.87 32.47 30.79
C SER A 435 14.84 31.50 30.12
N LEU A 436 15.96 31.16 30.78
CA LEU A 436 16.95 30.26 30.22
C LEU A 436 16.47 28.81 30.14
N PRO A 437 15.88 28.20 31.19
CA PRO A 437 15.36 26.85 31.05
C PRO A 437 14.15 26.79 30.12
N LEU A 438 13.28 27.81 30.10
CA LEU A 438 12.18 27.86 29.14
C LEU A 438 12.67 27.92 27.69
N LEU A 439 13.73 28.70 27.41
CA LEU A 439 14.39 28.72 26.10
C LEU A 439 14.93 27.34 25.74
N LEU A 440 15.63 26.67 26.65
CA LEU A 440 16.18 25.33 26.41
C LEU A 440 15.09 24.29 26.17
N VAL A 441 13.97 24.35 26.91
CA VAL A 441 12.80 23.49 26.68
C VAL A 441 12.22 23.71 25.29
N LEU A 442 11.97 24.97 24.89
CA LEU A 442 11.38 25.30 23.59
C LEU A 442 12.28 24.89 22.43
N VAL A 443 13.58 25.15 22.52
CA VAL A 443 14.55 24.70 21.54
C VAL A 443 14.55 23.17 21.50
N ALA A 444 14.80 22.48 22.61
CA ALA A 444 14.89 21.02 22.63
C ALA A 444 13.61 20.33 22.12
N TRP A 445 12.43 20.83 22.52
CA TRP A 445 11.15 20.31 22.07
C TRP A 445 10.93 20.51 20.57
N SER A 446 11.19 21.71 20.04
CA SER A 446 11.09 21.97 18.59
C SER A 446 12.09 21.13 17.78
N GLY A 447 13.28 20.87 18.34
CA GLY A 447 14.29 20.02 17.73
C GLY A 447 13.81 18.57 17.62
N LEU A 448 13.19 18.02 18.68
CA LEU A 448 12.65 16.67 18.65
C LEU A 448 11.56 16.50 17.58
N LEU A 449 10.72 17.52 17.39
CA LEU A 449 9.72 17.52 16.31
C LEU A 449 10.39 17.57 14.93
N LEU A 450 11.37 18.45 14.74
CA LEU A 450 12.07 18.61 13.47
C LEU A 450 12.81 17.33 13.05
N VAL A 451 13.45 16.66 13.99
CA VAL A 451 14.24 15.46 13.73
C VAL A 451 13.39 14.34 13.13
N GLY A 452 12.12 14.21 13.55
CA GLY A 452 11.17 13.27 12.93
C GLY A 452 10.83 13.56 11.47
N TRP A 453 10.97 14.82 11.03
CA TRP A 453 10.67 15.24 9.65
C TRP A 453 11.88 15.13 8.72
N LEU A 454 13.09 15.13 9.29
CA LEU A 454 14.33 15.21 8.53
C LEU A 454 14.82 13.87 7.98
N GLY A 455 14.33 12.73 8.49
CA GLY A 455 14.81 11.40 8.06
C GLY A 455 16.32 11.24 8.21
N LEU A 456 16.88 11.69 9.34
CA LEU A 456 18.33 11.67 9.58
C LEU A 456 18.86 10.21 9.68
N PRO A 457 20.08 9.94 9.20
CA PRO A 457 20.73 8.64 9.37
C PRO A 457 21.04 8.35 10.85
N GLN A 458 21.08 7.05 11.22
CA GLN A 458 21.26 6.57 12.59
C GLN A 458 22.44 7.20 13.35
N ASN A 459 23.58 7.36 12.66
CA ASN A 459 24.80 7.90 13.24
C ASN A 459 24.64 9.36 13.72
N VAL A 460 23.61 10.06 13.28
CA VAL A 460 23.30 11.45 13.66
C VAL A 460 21.99 11.57 14.42
N ASP A 461 20.94 10.85 14.01
CA ASP A 461 19.61 10.91 14.64
C ASP A 461 19.67 10.54 16.13
N ILE A 462 20.25 9.37 16.46
CA ILE A 462 20.26 8.84 17.83
C ILE A 462 21.03 9.76 18.79
N PRO A 463 22.29 10.16 18.49
CA PRO A 463 23.02 11.08 19.37
C PRO A 463 22.30 12.42 19.54
N LEU A 464 21.67 12.94 18.48
CA LEU A 464 20.96 14.20 18.52
C LEU A 464 19.70 14.13 19.39
N ARG A 465 18.88 13.09 19.24
CA ARG A 465 17.68 12.88 20.08
C ARG A 465 18.06 12.72 21.55
N ILE A 466 19.12 11.97 21.86
CA ILE A 466 19.63 11.84 23.22
C ILE A 466 20.06 13.20 23.77
N ALA A 467 20.85 13.97 23.01
CA ALA A 467 21.29 15.30 23.43
C ALA A 467 20.11 16.23 23.71
N LEU A 468 19.11 16.27 22.81
CA LEU A 468 17.90 17.07 22.98
C LEU A 468 17.07 16.61 24.19
N GLY A 469 16.92 15.30 24.39
CA GLY A 469 16.20 14.73 25.54
C GLY A 469 16.88 15.03 26.88
N VAL A 470 18.22 15.01 26.92
CA VAL A 470 19.01 15.41 28.10
C VAL A 470 18.83 16.90 28.40
N VAL A 471 18.92 17.76 27.37
CA VAL A 471 18.68 19.20 27.52
C VAL A 471 17.26 19.46 28.04
N LEU A 472 16.26 18.79 27.49
CA LEU A 472 14.87 18.92 27.90
C LEU A 472 14.68 18.48 29.36
N SER A 473 15.30 17.37 29.77
CA SER A 473 15.22 16.86 31.16
C SER A 473 15.87 17.81 32.16
N ILE A 474 17.07 18.32 31.85
CA ILE A 474 17.79 19.28 32.71
C ILE A 474 17.01 20.60 32.80
N ALA A 475 16.53 21.12 31.66
CA ALA A 475 15.81 22.38 31.62
C ALA A 475 14.42 22.28 32.29
N GLY A 476 13.72 21.16 32.11
CA GLY A 476 12.46 20.87 32.81
C GLY A 476 12.66 20.76 34.32
N GLY A 477 13.69 20.03 34.76
CA GLY A 477 14.06 19.93 36.18
C GLY A 477 14.49 21.27 36.79
N TRP A 478 14.98 22.21 35.99
CA TRP A 478 15.30 23.57 36.44
C TRP A 478 14.07 24.47 36.58
N LEU A 479 12.99 24.20 35.84
CA LEU A 479 11.71 24.93 35.95
C LEU A 479 10.83 24.47 37.11
N ALA A 480 10.98 23.21 37.54
CA ALA A 480 10.30 22.62 38.70
C ALA A 480 10.88 23.15 40.02
#